data_AF-A0A0D5LS37-F1
#
_entry.id   AF-A0A0D5LS37-F1
#
_cell.length_a   1.000
_cell.length_b   1.000
_cell.length_c   1.000
_cell.angle_alpha   90.00
_cell.angle_beta   90.00
_cell.angle_gamma   90.00
#
_symmetry.space_group_name_H-M   'P 1'
#
loop_
_entity.id
_entity.type
_entity.pdbx_description
1 polymer ?
#
loop_
_entity_poly.entity_id
_entity_poly.type
_entity_poly.pdbx_seq_one_letter_code
_entity_poly.pdbx_strand_id
1 'polypeptide(L)'
;MILGWSPHSGADLRTNLMAAIRYLIAQRVTKDMNGQRLSVLRDPAPEVLISDPRLVLAAMQLLETKHRYSVATLSFDRSDIDVVAFNAGDAASRMQVGQTLNLFFHVAYAGLPQRACLHSLVGTHTHTGRLEVNIMLPRAVLKADGSPRAYNANPPGKVSRSLWDSFRDTVNGRFGWADPLSPLRKRDFAMTDRL
;
A
#
# COMPACT_ATOMS: atom_id res chain seq x y z
N MET A 1 12.06 -2.90 -6.18
CA MET A 1 10.78 -2.89 -5.42
C MET A 1 9.69 -3.74 -6.09
N ILE A 2 8.87 -4.41 -5.26
CA ILE A 2 7.67 -5.18 -5.66
C ILE A 2 6.41 -4.42 -5.22
N LEU A 3 5.41 -4.35 -6.10
CA LEU A 3 4.07 -3.84 -5.77
C LEU A 3 3.11 -5.03 -5.60
N GLY A 4 2.45 -5.11 -4.44
CA GLY A 4 1.38 -6.06 -4.16
C GLY A 4 0.07 -5.35 -3.82
N TRP A 5 -1.06 -6.00 -4.10
CA TRP A 5 -2.39 -5.55 -3.69
C TRP A 5 -3.04 -6.61 -2.79
N SER A 6 -3.56 -6.21 -1.64
CA SER A 6 -4.17 -7.15 -0.70
C SER A 6 -5.50 -7.71 -1.23
N PRO A 7 -5.67 -9.03 -1.33
CA PRO A 7 -6.91 -9.66 -1.79
C PRO A 7 -8.04 -9.51 -0.76
N HIS A 8 -7.72 -9.20 0.49
CA HIS A 8 -8.67 -9.09 1.60
C HIS A 8 -9.13 -7.66 1.90
N SER A 9 -8.84 -6.70 1.00
CA SER A 9 -9.14 -5.28 1.21
C SER A 9 -10.63 -4.98 1.15
N GLY A 10 -11.21 -4.62 2.30
CA GLY A 10 -12.58 -4.11 2.39
C GLY A 10 -13.62 -5.04 1.76
N ALA A 11 -13.44 -6.35 1.82
CA ALA A 11 -14.27 -7.30 1.07
C ALA A 11 -15.71 -7.45 1.57
N ASP A 12 -16.04 -6.87 2.73
CA ASP A 12 -17.37 -6.96 3.36
C ASP A 12 -17.70 -5.68 4.16
N LEU A 13 -18.99 -5.32 4.24
CA LEU A 13 -19.52 -4.25 5.10
C LEU A 13 -19.24 -4.51 6.59
N ARG A 14 -19.09 -5.78 6.98
CA ARG A 14 -18.70 -6.19 8.35
C ARG A 14 -17.21 -5.94 8.66
N THR A 15 -16.41 -5.53 7.67
CA THR A 15 -15.00 -5.22 7.89
C THR A 15 -14.86 -4.10 8.92
N ASN A 16 -14.16 -4.37 10.02
CA ASN A 16 -13.85 -3.36 11.01
C ASN A 16 -12.77 -2.42 10.44
N LEU A 17 -13.20 -1.25 9.94
CA LEU A 17 -12.32 -0.25 9.32
C LEU A 17 -11.21 0.23 10.27
N MET A 18 -11.53 0.39 11.55
CA MET A 18 -10.55 0.77 12.57
C MET A 18 -9.51 -0.33 12.77
N ALA A 19 -9.92 -1.60 12.77
CA ALA A 19 -8.97 -2.72 12.85
C ALA A 19 -8.05 -2.77 11.63
N ALA A 20 -8.56 -2.48 10.43
CA ALA A 20 -7.74 -2.39 9.21
C ALA A 20 -6.71 -1.25 9.31
N ILE A 21 -7.13 -0.05 9.70
CA ILE A 21 -6.22 1.09 9.93
C ILE A 21 -5.16 0.72 10.98
N ARG A 22 -5.57 0.16 12.13
CA ARG A 22 -4.65 -0.28 13.18
C ARG A 22 -3.68 -1.35 12.69
N TYR A 23 -4.12 -2.27 11.83
CA TYR A 23 -3.22 -3.25 11.23
C TYR A 23 -2.08 -2.58 10.45
N LEU A 24 -2.34 -1.45 9.78
CA LEU A 24 -1.31 -0.71 9.05
C LEU A 24 -0.38 0.07 9.99
N ILE A 25 -0.89 0.74 11.02
CA ILE A 25 -0.12 1.77 11.74
C ILE A 25 0.23 1.43 13.20
N ALA A 26 -0.37 0.41 13.79
CA ALA A 26 -0.14 0.10 15.20
C ALA A 26 1.21 -0.60 15.40
N GLN A 27 1.90 -0.25 16.48
CA GLN A 27 3.11 -0.93 16.92
C GLN A 27 2.84 -2.38 17.33
N ARG A 28 1.70 -2.65 17.97
CA ARG A 28 1.30 -4.00 18.38
C ARG A 28 0.06 -4.44 17.63
N VAL A 29 0.11 -5.61 17.01
CA VAL A 29 -1.01 -6.20 16.27
C VAL A 29 -1.19 -7.66 16.63
N THR A 30 -2.44 -8.12 16.64
CA THR A 30 -2.74 -9.56 16.73
C THR A 30 -2.80 -10.13 15.32
N LYS A 31 -2.04 -11.20 15.07
CA LYS A 31 -2.07 -11.96 13.81
C LYS A 31 -2.57 -13.38 14.09
N ASP A 32 -3.44 -13.88 13.24
CA ASP A 32 -3.76 -15.30 13.19
C ASP A 32 -2.68 -16.01 12.35
N MET A 33 -1.90 -16.90 12.97
CA MET A 33 -0.87 -17.71 12.33
C MET A 33 -1.12 -19.17 12.68
N ASN A 34 -1.39 -20.01 11.67
CA ASN A 34 -1.69 -21.44 11.84
C ASN A 34 -2.78 -21.72 12.89
N GLY A 35 -3.84 -20.90 12.92
CA GLY A 35 -4.94 -21.01 13.89
C GLY A 35 -4.64 -20.43 15.28
N GLN A 36 -3.44 -19.90 15.53
CA GLN A 36 -3.07 -19.27 16.78
C GLN A 36 -3.06 -17.74 16.66
N ARG A 37 -3.68 -17.05 17.64
CA ARG A 37 -3.60 -15.60 17.78
C ARG A 37 -2.32 -15.18 18.46
N LEU A 38 -1.38 -14.65 17.69
CA LEU A 38 -0.09 -14.17 18.17
C LEU A 38 -0.09 -12.63 18.25
N SER A 39 0.34 -12.10 19.39
CA SER A 39 0.61 -10.67 19.55
C SER A 39 2.00 -10.35 19.02
N VAL A 40 2.06 -9.60 17.92
CA VAL A 40 3.32 -9.20 17.28
C VAL A 40 3.62 -7.75 17.65
N LEU A 41 4.79 -7.52 18.23
CA LEU A 41 5.35 -6.19 18.42
C LEU A 41 6.21 -5.85 17.19
N ARG A 42 5.97 -4.68 16.60
CA ARG A 42 6.76 -4.12 15.52
C ARG A 42 7.75 -3.13 16.13
N ASP A 43 9.03 -3.43 15.97
CA ASP A 43 10.12 -2.56 16.40
C ASP A 43 11.08 -2.34 15.23
N PRO A 44 11.22 -1.10 14.71
CA PRO A 44 10.56 0.11 15.18
C PRO A 44 9.05 0.14 14.87
N ALA A 45 8.33 1.03 15.55
CA ALA A 45 6.90 1.25 15.30
C ALA A 45 6.67 1.76 13.87
N PRO A 46 5.55 1.38 13.21
CA PRO A 46 5.17 1.95 11.93
C PRO A 46 5.12 3.48 11.95
N GLU A 47 5.71 4.11 10.95
CA GLU A 47 5.61 5.55 10.74
C GLU A 47 4.44 5.86 9.79
N VAL A 48 3.65 6.89 10.10
CA VAL A 48 2.64 7.42 9.17
C VAL A 48 3.28 8.50 8.30
N LEU A 49 3.32 8.26 6.98
CA LEU A 49 3.90 9.19 6.01
C LEU A 49 2.88 10.19 5.47
N ILE A 50 1.63 9.75 5.25
CA ILE A 50 0.60 10.57 4.60
C ILE A 50 -0.76 10.39 5.31
N SER A 51 -1.37 11.55 5.59
CA SER A 51 -2.72 11.77 6.13
C SER A 51 -2.96 11.28 7.57
N ASP A 52 -3.93 11.92 8.24
CA ASP A 52 -4.43 11.47 9.54
C ASP A 52 -5.35 10.24 9.33
N PRO A 53 -5.11 9.12 10.04
CA PRO A 53 -5.99 7.96 10.04
C PRO A 53 -7.48 8.26 10.30
N ARG A 54 -7.79 9.29 11.09
CA ARG A 54 -9.16 9.72 11.40
C ARG A 54 -9.89 10.25 10.17
N LEU A 55 -9.19 11.00 9.31
CA LEU A 55 -9.76 11.52 8.05
C LEU A 55 -10.09 10.38 7.08
N VAL A 56 -9.18 9.40 6.97
CA VAL A 56 -9.36 8.24 6.09
C VAL A 56 -10.48 7.34 6.61
N LEU A 57 -10.58 7.16 7.93
CA LEU A 57 -11.70 6.45 8.55
C LEU A 57 -13.05 7.09 8.21
N ALA A 58 -13.17 8.41 8.41
CA ALA A 58 -14.40 9.14 8.11
C ALA A 58 -14.78 8.99 6.64
N ALA A 59 -13.82 9.14 5.72
CA ALA A 59 -14.05 8.93 4.29
C ALA A 59 -14.57 7.53 3.95
N MET A 60 -13.99 6.48 4.54
CA MET A 60 -14.43 5.09 4.33
C MET A 60 -15.80 4.80 4.97
N GLN A 61 -16.14 5.45 6.09
CA GLN A 61 -17.44 5.27 6.75
C GLN A 61 -18.61 5.82 5.95
N LEU A 62 -18.38 6.84 5.11
CA LEU A 62 -19.38 7.40 4.21
C LEU A 62 -19.72 6.49 3.02
N LEU A 63 -18.98 5.40 2.83
CA LEU A 63 -19.17 4.50 1.69
C LEU A 63 -20.15 3.38 2.02
N GLU A 64 -21.28 3.37 1.32
CA GLU A 64 -22.30 2.32 1.42
C GLU A 64 -21.96 1.07 0.59
N THR A 65 -20.95 1.16 -0.28
CA THR A 65 -20.53 0.04 -1.13
C THR A 65 -19.84 -1.05 -0.34
N LYS A 66 -20.07 -2.32 -0.71
CA LYS A 66 -19.39 -3.50 -0.13
C LYS A 66 -17.87 -3.32 -0.03
N HIS A 67 -17.24 -2.83 -1.11
CA HIS A 67 -15.80 -2.64 -1.20
C HIS A 67 -15.38 -1.21 -0.85
N ARG A 68 -15.03 -0.96 0.42
CA ARG A 68 -14.78 0.40 0.92
C ARG A 68 -13.34 0.90 0.78
N TYR A 69 -12.35 0.00 0.71
CA TYR A 69 -10.94 0.38 0.56
C TYR A 69 -10.13 -0.69 -0.17
N SER A 70 -8.99 -0.27 -0.71
CA SER A 70 -7.93 -1.11 -1.27
C SER A 70 -6.63 -0.87 -0.51
N VAL A 71 -5.82 -1.90 -0.30
CA VAL A 71 -4.46 -1.75 0.24
C VAL A 71 -3.45 -2.21 -0.79
N ALA A 72 -2.50 -1.33 -1.11
CA ALA A 72 -1.29 -1.64 -1.86
C ALA A 72 -0.09 -1.66 -0.92
N THR A 73 0.91 -2.50 -1.22
CA THR A 73 2.17 -2.55 -0.49
C THR A 73 3.31 -2.46 -1.49
N LEU A 74 4.20 -1.48 -1.29
CA LEU A 74 5.49 -1.39 -1.96
C LEU A 74 6.53 -2.04 -1.06
N SER A 75 7.13 -3.14 -1.48
CA SER A 75 8.17 -3.85 -0.73
C SER A 75 9.51 -3.69 -1.41
N PHE A 76 10.48 -3.15 -0.67
CA PHE A 76 11.81 -2.85 -1.19
C PHE A 76 12.78 -3.98 -0.88
N ASP A 77 13.70 -4.26 -1.80
CA ASP A 77 14.79 -5.17 -1.47
C ASP A 77 15.70 -4.54 -0.39
N ARG A 78 16.39 -5.36 0.42
CA ARG A 78 17.33 -4.86 1.43
C ARG A 78 18.45 -4.01 0.81
N SER A 79 18.78 -4.30 -0.45
CA SER A 79 19.78 -3.53 -1.21
C SER A 79 19.23 -2.25 -1.84
N ASP A 80 17.91 -2.09 -1.94
CA ASP A 80 17.29 -0.92 -2.58
C ASP A 80 17.30 0.30 -1.65
N ILE A 81 16.99 0.07 -0.37
CA ILE A 81 16.88 1.11 0.67
C ILE A 81 17.46 0.57 1.97
N ASP A 82 18.46 1.29 2.50
CA ASP A 82 18.93 1.08 3.87
C ASP A 82 17.85 1.55 4.85
N VAL A 83 17.27 0.59 5.57
CA VAL A 83 16.17 0.85 6.49
C VAL A 83 16.58 1.65 7.73
N VAL A 84 17.83 1.51 8.19
CA VAL A 84 18.34 2.25 9.34
C VAL A 84 18.50 3.71 8.96
N ALA A 85 19.13 3.97 7.81
CA ALA A 85 19.28 5.32 7.27
C ALA A 85 17.92 5.97 6.95
N PHE A 86 17.00 5.23 6.33
CA PHE A 86 15.65 5.71 6.05
C PHE A 86 14.91 6.12 7.33
N ASN A 87 14.93 5.26 8.36
CA ASN A 87 14.29 5.57 9.65
C ASN A 87 14.96 6.75 10.37
N ALA A 88 16.27 6.96 10.17
CA ALA A 88 17.00 8.13 10.66
C ALA A 88 16.72 9.41 9.85
N GLY A 89 15.90 9.34 8.79
CA GLY A 89 15.51 10.51 7.99
C GLY A 89 16.44 10.82 6.83
N ASP A 90 17.21 9.84 6.33
CA ASP A 90 18.07 10.02 5.16
C ASP A 90 17.31 10.66 3.99
N ALA A 91 17.81 11.82 3.53
CA ALA A 91 17.09 12.66 2.58
C ALA A 91 16.92 11.99 1.21
N ALA A 92 17.91 11.21 0.76
CA ALA A 92 17.89 10.56 -0.54
C ALA A 92 16.79 9.50 -0.60
N SER A 93 16.79 8.55 0.33
CA SER A 93 15.78 7.48 0.39
C SER A 93 14.37 8.02 0.65
N ARG A 94 14.23 9.05 1.51
CA ARG A 94 12.96 9.75 1.74
C ARG A 94 12.42 10.40 0.48
N MET A 95 13.28 11.06 -0.29
CA MET A 95 12.93 11.68 -1.57
C MET A 95 12.50 10.64 -2.63
N GLN A 96 13.21 9.51 -2.73
CA GLN A 96 12.83 8.43 -3.67
C GLN A 96 11.47 7.82 -3.33
N VAL A 97 11.20 7.55 -2.04
CA VAL A 97 9.90 7.05 -1.58
C VAL A 97 8.81 8.09 -1.83
N GLY A 98 9.08 9.37 -1.54
CA GLY A 98 8.15 10.47 -1.81
C GLY A 98 7.79 10.61 -3.30
N GLN A 99 8.80 10.55 -4.19
CA GLN A 99 8.58 10.58 -5.64
C GLN A 99 7.79 9.36 -6.14
N THR A 100 8.08 8.17 -5.57
CA THR A 100 7.35 6.93 -5.88
C THR A 100 5.88 7.04 -5.46
N LEU A 101 5.61 7.56 -4.25
CA LEU A 101 4.24 7.80 -3.77
C LEU A 101 3.51 8.85 -4.62
N ASN A 102 4.20 9.92 -5.02
CA ASN A 102 3.63 10.93 -5.90
C ASN A 102 3.20 10.33 -7.26
N LEU A 103 4.06 9.51 -7.88
CA LEU A 103 3.70 8.82 -9.12
C LEU A 103 2.59 7.78 -8.88
N PHE A 104 2.63 7.05 -7.76
CA PHE A 104 1.60 6.08 -7.39
C PHE A 104 0.22 6.73 -7.36
N PHE A 105 0.08 7.90 -6.73
CA PHE A 105 -1.21 8.60 -6.67
C PHE A 105 -1.64 9.18 -8.03
N HIS A 106 -0.70 9.66 -8.85
CA HIS A 106 -1.02 10.06 -10.22
C HIS A 106 -1.54 8.90 -11.08
N VAL A 107 -0.97 7.71 -10.93
CA VAL A 107 -1.44 6.50 -11.60
C VAL A 107 -2.78 6.04 -11.01
N ALA A 108 -2.90 6.02 -9.68
CA ALA A 108 -4.09 5.57 -8.97
C ALA A 108 -5.34 6.40 -9.27
N TYR A 109 -5.18 7.68 -9.60
CA TYR A 109 -6.27 8.62 -9.88
C TYR A 109 -6.16 9.26 -11.26
N ALA A 110 -5.53 8.56 -12.22
CA ALA A 110 -5.31 9.08 -13.56
C ALA A 110 -6.63 9.56 -14.20
N GLY A 111 -6.60 10.79 -14.72
CA GLY A 111 -7.77 11.44 -15.34
C GLY A 111 -8.76 12.09 -14.37
N LEU A 112 -8.50 12.07 -13.06
CA LEU A 112 -9.34 12.74 -12.06
C LEU A 112 -8.70 14.04 -11.57
N PRO A 113 -9.49 15.08 -11.30
CA PRO A 113 -8.98 16.27 -10.64
C PRO A 113 -8.64 15.97 -9.18
N GLN A 114 -7.57 16.58 -8.65
CA GLN A 114 -7.10 16.34 -7.28
C GLN A 114 -8.20 16.55 -6.23
N ARG A 115 -9.07 17.55 -6.40
CA ARG A 115 -10.21 17.83 -5.50
C ARG A 115 -11.24 16.69 -5.41
N ALA A 116 -11.27 15.78 -6.38
CA ALA A 116 -12.15 14.61 -6.36
C ALA A 116 -11.52 13.42 -5.60
N CYS A 117 -10.22 13.43 -5.36
CA CYS A 117 -9.49 12.31 -4.77
C CYS A 117 -9.59 12.38 -3.25
N LEU A 118 -10.03 11.28 -2.62
CA LEU A 118 -10.09 11.19 -1.16
C LEU A 118 -8.69 10.96 -0.57
N HIS A 119 -8.47 11.45 0.65
CA HIS A 119 -7.23 11.22 1.38
C HIS A 119 -6.96 9.72 1.56
N SER A 120 -5.73 9.32 1.29
CA SER A 120 -5.25 7.94 1.46
C SER A 120 -4.30 7.89 2.65
N LEU A 121 -4.29 6.77 3.38
CA LEU A 121 -3.38 6.56 4.51
C LEU A 121 -2.13 5.85 4.00
N VAL A 122 -0.95 6.41 4.27
CA VAL A 122 0.32 5.74 3.97
C VAL A 122 1.12 5.53 5.24
N GLY A 123 1.55 4.30 5.49
CA GLY A 123 2.43 3.98 6.62
C GLY A 123 3.51 2.97 6.26
N THR A 124 4.57 2.91 7.07
CA THR A 124 5.73 2.06 6.84
C THR A 124 5.76 0.85 7.76
N HIS A 125 6.24 -0.30 7.29
CA HIS A 125 6.70 -1.40 8.15
C HIS A 125 8.18 -1.64 7.88
N THR A 126 9.00 -1.59 8.94
CA THR A 126 10.46 -1.75 8.84
C THR A 126 11.03 -2.83 9.79
N HIS A 127 10.21 -3.31 10.72
CA HIS A 127 10.53 -4.35 11.71
C HIS A 127 11.04 -5.70 11.14
N THR A 128 10.88 -5.97 9.85
CA THR A 128 11.39 -7.19 9.18
C THR A 128 12.77 -7.00 8.54
N GLY A 129 13.39 -5.83 8.75
CA GLY A 129 14.68 -5.47 8.17
C GLY A 129 14.62 -5.16 6.67
N ARG A 130 13.44 -4.79 6.17
CA ARG A 130 13.18 -4.26 4.81
C ARG A 130 12.18 -3.14 4.95
N LEU A 131 12.22 -2.15 4.05
CA LEU A 131 11.17 -1.16 3.97
C LEU A 131 9.96 -1.74 3.24
N GLU A 132 8.79 -1.67 3.88
CA GLU A 132 7.49 -1.82 3.23
C GLU A 132 6.69 -0.54 3.41
N VAL A 133 6.10 -0.03 2.34
CA VAL A 133 5.20 1.13 2.36
C VAL A 133 3.80 0.66 2.01
N ASN A 134 2.90 0.72 2.99
CA ASN A 134 1.51 0.29 2.88
C ASN A 134 0.61 1.50 2.61
N ILE A 135 -0.18 1.42 1.55
CA ILE A 135 -1.02 2.50 1.03
C ILE A 135 -2.48 2.04 1.06
N MET A 136 -3.29 2.62 1.94
CA MET A 136 -4.73 2.39 2.02
C MET A 136 -5.49 3.49 1.29
N LEU A 137 -6.21 3.10 0.24
CA LEU A 137 -7.02 3.99 -0.59
C LEU A 137 -8.51 3.74 -0.30
N PRO A 138 -9.29 4.78 0.05
CA PRO A 138 -10.74 4.70 -0.03
C PRO A 138 -11.18 4.37 -1.46
N ARG A 139 -12.12 3.44 -1.62
CA ARG A 139 -12.64 3.03 -2.93
C ARG A 139 -13.77 3.97 -3.41
N ALA A 140 -13.49 5.26 -3.38
CA ALA A 140 -14.39 6.29 -3.84
C ALA A 140 -13.66 7.57 -4.23
N VAL A 141 -14.36 8.38 -5.01
CA VAL A 141 -14.00 9.74 -5.40
C VAL A 141 -15.20 10.66 -5.19
N LEU A 142 -14.99 11.96 -5.11
CA LEU A 142 -16.08 12.93 -5.02
C LEU A 142 -16.55 13.34 -6.41
N LYS A 143 -17.86 13.36 -6.61
CA LYS A 143 -18.49 14.02 -7.75
C LYS A 143 -18.38 15.55 -7.61
N ALA A 144 -18.74 16.27 -8.66
CA ALA A 144 -18.75 17.74 -8.65
C ALA A 144 -19.68 18.32 -7.57
N ASP A 145 -20.75 17.60 -7.21
CA ASP A 145 -21.70 17.96 -6.13
C ASP A 145 -21.19 17.60 -4.72
N GLY A 146 -19.96 17.09 -4.59
CA GLY A 146 -19.37 16.68 -3.32
C GLY A 146 -19.84 15.33 -2.78
N SER A 147 -20.76 14.64 -3.44
CA SER A 147 -21.20 13.31 -3.02
C SER A 147 -20.26 12.20 -3.54
N PRO A 148 -20.10 11.08 -2.79
CA PRO A 148 -19.16 10.03 -3.16
C PRO A 148 -19.65 9.21 -4.37
N ARG A 149 -18.71 8.75 -5.17
CA ARG A 149 -18.91 7.75 -6.22
C ARG A 149 -17.88 6.63 -6.06
N ALA A 150 -18.35 5.39 -6.16
CA ALA A 150 -17.48 4.22 -6.12
C ALA A 150 -16.37 4.33 -7.17
N TYR A 151 -15.14 4.05 -6.73
CA TYR A 151 -13.97 4.09 -7.58
C TYR A 151 -13.01 2.99 -7.15
N ASN A 152 -12.34 2.34 -8.10
CA ASN A 152 -11.31 1.36 -7.78
C ASN A 152 -10.05 1.74 -8.54
N ALA A 153 -8.98 2.08 -7.81
CA ALA A 153 -7.67 2.37 -8.37
C ALA A 153 -7.01 1.12 -9.00
N ASN A 154 -7.43 -0.08 -8.60
CA ASN A 154 -6.95 -1.34 -9.18
C ASN A 154 -8.13 -2.26 -9.52
N PRO A 155 -8.90 -1.96 -10.59
CA PRO A 155 -9.95 -2.85 -11.06
C PRO A 155 -9.34 -4.17 -11.54
N PRO A 156 -10.01 -5.32 -11.33
CA PRO A 156 -9.51 -6.58 -11.85
C PRO A 156 -9.47 -6.55 -13.38
N GLY A 157 -8.35 -6.97 -13.98
CA GLY A 157 -8.23 -7.03 -15.43
C GLY A 157 -6.79 -6.93 -15.92
N LYS A 158 -6.57 -7.29 -17.20
CA LYS A 158 -5.24 -7.24 -17.82
C LYS A 158 -4.71 -5.80 -17.92
N VAL A 159 -5.57 -4.83 -18.26
CA VAL A 159 -5.19 -3.43 -18.41
C VAL A 159 -4.70 -2.83 -17.08
N SER A 160 -5.44 -3.03 -15.99
CA SER A 160 -5.02 -2.56 -14.66
C SER A 160 -3.71 -3.20 -14.22
N ARG A 161 -3.54 -4.51 -14.43
CA ARG A 161 -2.26 -5.19 -14.12
C ARG A 161 -1.11 -4.58 -14.90
N SER A 162 -1.26 -4.42 -16.22
CA SER A 162 -0.23 -3.82 -17.08
C SER A 162 0.10 -2.38 -16.67
N LEU A 163 -0.88 -1.60 -16.24
CA LEU A 163 -0.66 -0.25 -15.71
C LEU A 163 0.23 -0.28 -14.45
N TRP A 164 -0.09 -1.15 -13.49
CA TRP A 164 0.65 -1.28 -12.24
C TRP A 164 2.03 -1.92 -12.43
N ASP A 165 2.18 -2.84 -13.38
CA ASP A 165 3.48 -3.36 -13.82
C ASP A 165 4.34 -2.24 -14.42
N SER A 166 3.76 -1.42 -15.30
CA SER A 166 4.46 -0.28 -15.91
C SER A 166 4.90 0.75 -14.86
N PHE A 167 4.04 1.03 -13.87
CA PHE A 167 4.39 1.86 -12.72
C PHE A 167 5.61 1.31 -11.98
N ARG A 168 5.59 0.01 -11.62
CA ARG A 168 6.69 -0.66 -10.91
C ARG A 168 7.99 -0.57 -11.73
N ASP A 169 7.93 -0.90 -13.01
CA ASP A 169 9.11 -0.96 -13.88
C ASP A 169 9.71 0.44 -14.07
N THR A 170 8.87 1.47 -14.19
CA THR A 170 9.29 2.87 -14.27
C THR A 170 10.06 3.30 -13.03
N VAL A 171 9.54 3.05 -11.82
CA VAL A 171 10.21 3.49 -10.59
C VAL A 171 11.45 2.64 -10.29
N ASN A 172 11.41 1.33 -10.56
CA ASN A 172 12.58 0.47 -10.40
C ASN A 172 13.71 0.92 -11.32
N GLY A 173 13.42 1.14 -12.61
CA GLY A 173 14.41 1.63 -13.57
C GLY A 173 14.94 3.03 -13.21
N ARG A 174 14.07 3.93 -12.75
CA ARG A 174 14.44 5.31 -12.39
C ARG A 174 15.42 5.39 -11.22
N PHE A 175 15.29 4.51 -10.23
CA PHE A 175 16.10 4.51 -9.01
C PHE A 175 17.13 3.38 -8.95
N GLY A 176 17.21 2.53 -9.99
CA GLY A 176 18.12 1.38 -10.01
C GLY A 176 17.75 0.30 -9.01
N TRP A 177 16.49 0.23 -8.58
CA TRP A 177 16.04 -0.77 -7.63
C TRP A 177 15.88 -2.14 -8.29
N ALA A 178 16.00 -3.15 -7.44
CA ALA A 178 15.64 -4.54 -7.67
C ALA A 178 14.40 -4.71 -8.57
N ASP A 179 14.61 -5.25 -9.77
CA ASP A 179 13.52 -5.75 -10.60
C ASP A 179 13.18 -7.20 -10.21
N PRO A 180 11.97 -7.47 -9.68
CA PRO A 180 11.54 -8.83 -9.36
C PRO A 180 11.38 -9.75 -10.59
N LEU A 181 11.23 -9.19 -11.79
CA LEU A 181 11.13 -9.95 -13.03
C LEU A 181 12.49 -10.18 -13.69
N SER A 182 13.58 -9.64 -13.12
CA SER A 182 14.93 -9.85 -13.63
C SER A 182 15.24 -11.34 -13.75
N PRO A 183 15.71 -11.84 -14.91
CA PRO A 183 16.10 -13.24 -15.07
C PRO A 183 17.14 -13.69 -14.05
N LEU A 184 18.01 -12.77 -13.60
CA LEU A 184 19.04 -13.00 -12.58
C LEU A 184 18.46 -13.22 -11.17
N ARG A 185 17.16 -12.95 -10.97
CA ARG A 185 16.43 -13.07 -9.71
C ARG A 185 15.29 -14.08 -9.77
N LYS A 186 15.16 -14.84 -10.86
CA LYS A 186 14.27 -16.01 -10.87
C LYS A 186 14.67 -16.92 -9.73
N ARG A 187 13.76 -17.14 -8.79
CA ARG A 187 13.93 -18.19 -7.78
C ARG A 187 13.91 -19.53 -8.53
N ASP A 188 14.94 -20.34 -8.35
CA ASP A 188 15.04 -21.69 -8.94
C ASP A 188 13.98 -22.68 -8.42
N PHE A 189 13.13 -22.25 -7.48
CA PHE A 189 12.07 -23.06 -6.90
C PHE A 189 10.74 -22.31 -6.92
N ALA A 190 9.76 -22.89 -7.61
CA ALA A 190 8.36 -22.58 -7.42
C ALA A 190 7.92 -23.16 -6.06
N MET A 191 7.46 -22.31 -5.14
CA MET A 191 6.62 -22.82 -4.04
C MET A 191 5.31 -23.28 -4.67
N THR A 192 5.12 -24.60 -4.70
CA THR A 192 3.84 -25.21 -5.03
C THR A 192 2.84 -24.81 -3.94
N ASP A 193 1.99 -23.82 -4.21
CA ASP A 193 0.81 -23.56 -3.38
C ASP A 193 -0.13 -24.76 -3.48
N ARG A 194 0.01 -25.69 -2.53
CA ARG A 194 -1.04 -26.63 -2.11
C ARG A 194 -1.10 -26.58 -0.60
N LEU A 195 -2.17 -25.96 -0.08
CA LEU A 195 -3.16 -26.53 0.86
C LEU A 195 -4.07 -25.40 1.37
#